data_AF-A0A7V4MRQ7-F1
#
_entry.id   AF-A0A7V4MRQ7-F1
#
_cell.length_a   1.000
_cell.length_b   1.000
_cell.length_c   1.000
_cell.angle_alpha   90.00
_cell.angle_beta   90.00
_cell.angle_gamma   90.00
#
_symmetry.space_group_name_H-M   'P 1'
#
loop_
_entity.id
_entity.type
_entity.pdbx_description
1 polymer ?
#
loop_
_entity_poly.entity_id
_entity_poly.type
_entity_poly.pdbx_seq_one_letter_code
_entity_poly.pdbx_strand_id
1 'polypeptide(L)'
;MKFMQITTVWCVVFLTNCFVAPAADSLSLTDGTSITGFFEKYNAGIIYFKNEEDKQCKYPLMKIESLSTDPSPTVNAKPRTKKKMENVKLKGYQKPKFIFEENGQTIEISGSEVSFIEIGMDFGRAMQIEEEKNKKSNDEEIDIEKMIKKGVVSVVHFYCPALRPLQQPDNYIVRLSEEKKIHLIQVNIGSWDSAVAKKYGIKSIPQFWFYDKKGNHFTNLVERFTGADIDETLKIVRRK
;
A
#
# COMPACT_ATOMS: atom_id res chain seq x y z
N MET A 1 35.73 -10.89 -62.12
CA MET A 1 36.05 -10.71 -60.69
C MET A 1 35.43 -9.40 -60.22
N LYS A 2 34.34 -9.46 -59.44
CA LYS A 2 33.74 -8.30 -58.75
C LYS A 2 33.56 -8.71 -57.29
N PHE A 3 34.31 -8.07 -56.39
CA PHE A 3 34.18 -8.22 -54.95
C PHE A 3 32.95 -7.41 -54.48
N MET A 4 32.00 -8.07 -53.83
CA MET A 4 30.84 -7.44 -53.20
C MET A 4 31.16 -7.29 -51.71
N GLN A 5 31.32 -6.05 -51.25
CA GLN A 5 31.51 -5.74 -49.83
C GLN A 5 30.16 -5.83 -49.11
N ILE A 6 30.13 -6.61 -48.03
CA ILE A 6 28.99 -6.70 -47.11
C ILE A 6 29.27 -5.75 -45.95
N THR A 7 28.54 -4.65 -45.90
CA THR A 7 28.55 -3.68 -44.81
C THR A 7 27.67 -4.20 -43.68
N THR A 8 28.28 -4.62 -42.59
CA THR A 8 27.56 -5.06 -41.37
C THR A 8 27.00 -3.85 -40.64
N VAL A 9 25.68 -3.66 -40.71
CA VAL A 9 24.96 -2.64 -39.94
C VAL A 9 24.79 -3.14 -38.50
N TRP A 10 25.42 -2.47 -37.55
CA TRP A 10 25.20 -2.69 -36.11
C TRP A 10 23.84 -2.09 -35.71
N CYS A 11 22.88 -2.97 -35.42
CA CYS A 11 21.59 -2.58 -34.85
C CYS A 11 21.78 -2.39 -33.34
N VAL A 12 21.86 -1.14 -32.88
CA VAL A 12 21.84 -0.80 -31.45
C VAL A 12 20.40 -0.91 -30.96
N VAL A 13 20.08 -2.02 -30.29
CA VAL A 13 18.79 -2.19 -29.60
C VAL A 13 18.84 -1.38 -28.32
N PHE A 14 18.17 -0.22 -28.31
CA PHE A 14 17.84 0.49 -27.07
C PHE A 14 16.78 -0.33 -26.32
N LEU A 15 17.22 -1.09 -25.32
CA LEU A 15 16.35 -1.63 -24.28
C LEU A 15 15.86 -0.45 -23.42
N THR A 16 14.70 0.11 -23.77
CA THR A 16 13.95 0.98 -22.87
C THR A 16 13.50 0.14 -21.67
N ASN A 17 14.22 0.27 -20.56
CA ASN A 17 13.74 -0.13 -19.25
C ASN A 17 12.41 0.59 -18.99
N CYS A 18 11.30 -0.11 -19.18
CA CYS A 18 10.02 0.31 -18.65
C CYS A 18 10.12 0.22 -17.13
N PHE A 19 10.46 1.33 -16.48
CA PHE A 19 10.18 1.49 -15.07
C PHE A 19 8.67 1.35 -14.90
N VAL A 20 8.24 0.19 -14.44
CA VAL A 20 6.88 0.01 -13.92
C VAL A 20 6.85 0.83 -12.65
N ALA A 21 6.30 2.04 -12.74
CA ALA A 21 6.04 2.87 -11.58
C ALA A 21 5.14 2.07 -10.63
N PRO A 22 5.36 2.15 -9.30
CA PRO A 22 4.44 1.52 -8.38
C PRO A 22 3.02 2.07 -8.62
N ALA A 23 2.05 1.17 -8.77
CA ALA A 23 0.61 1.32 -8.58
C ALA A 23 0.29 2.16 -7.34
N ALA A 24 0.37 3.46 -7.54
CA ALA A 24 -0.10 4.46 -6.62
C ALA A 24 -0.79 5.55 -7.44
N ASP A 25 -1.85 6.08 -6.85
CA ASP A 25 -2.50 7.25 -7.40
C ASP A 25 -1.60 8.47 -7.15
N SER A 26 -1.63 9.41 -8.09
CA SER A 26 -0.93 10.68 -7.95
C SER A 26 -1.93 11.83 -7.92
N LEU A 27 -1.78 12.70 -6.94
CA LEU A 27 -2.60 13.88 -6.74
C LEU A 27 -1.72 15.13 -6.86
N SER A 28 -1.96 15.96 -7.87
CA SER A 28 -1.27 17.24 -8.04
C SER A 28 -2.18 18.39 -7.61
N LEU A 29 -1.65 19.26 -6.75
CA LEU A 29 -2.34 20.44 -6.25
C LEU A 29 -1.99 21.67 -7.09
N THR A 30 -2.85 22.68 -7.02
CA THR A 30 -2.68 23.95 -7.75
C THR A 30 -1.48 24.77 -7.29
N ASP A 31 -0.91 24.47 -6.12
CA ASP A 31 0.32 25.09 -5.61
C ASP A 31 1.60 24.41 -6.11
N GLY A 32 1.47 23.39 -6.97
CA GLY A 32 2.58 22.61 -7.52
C GLY A 32 2.97 21.40 -6.67
N THR A 33 2.35 21.20 -5.50
CA THR A 33 2.61 20.01 -4.67
C THR A 33 2.08 18.76 -5.35
N SER A 34 2.89 17.70 -5.39
CA SER A 34 2.46 16.37 -5.84
C SER A 34 2.49 15.40 -4.67
N ILE A 35 1.44 14.60 -4.53
CA ILE A 35 1.24 13.66 -3.42
C ILE A 35 0.93 12.29 -4.01
N THR A 36 1.61 11.27 -3.50
CA THR A 36 1.39 9.87 -3.88
C THR A 36 0.54 9.16 -2.82
N GLY A 37 -0.36 8.27 -3.23
CA GLY A 37 -1.24 7.53 -2.32
C GLY A 37 -2.40 6.84 -3.01
N PHE A 38 -3.58 6.81 -2.38
CA PHE A 38 -4.77 6.14 -2.91
C PHE A 38 -6.03 6.98 -2.73
N PHE A 39 -6.78 7.15 -3.81
CA PHE A 39 -8.13 7.68 -3.82
C PHE A 39 -9.09 6.73 -3.09
N GLU A 40 -9.82 7.28 -2.12
CA GLU A 40 -10.82 6.54 -1.35
C GLU A 40 -12.25 6.90 -1.76
N LYS A 41 -12.54 8.20 -1.93
CA LYS A 41 -13.85 8.70 -2.34
C LYS A 41 -13.80 10.18 -2.70
N TYR A 42 -14.84 10.63 -3.37
CA TYR A 42 -15.17 12.03 -3.54
C TYR A 42 -16.57 12.30 -2.99
N ASN A 43 -16.72 13.36 -2.20
CA ASN A 43 -18.03 13.78 -1.70
C ASN A 43 -18.09 15.30 -1.61
N ALA A 44 -19.09 15.90 -2.26
CA ALA A 44 -19.44 17.31 -2.12
C ALA A 44 -18.24 18.27 -2.29
N GLY A 45 -17.44 18.08 -3.34
CA GLY A 45 -16.29 18.94 -3.63
C GLY A 45 -15.02 18.60 -2.83
N ILE A 46 -14.98 17.48 -2.10
CA ILE A 46 -13.81 17.04 -1.35
C ILE A 46 -13.36 15.66 -1.85
N ILE A 47 -12.08 15.54 -2.22
CA ILE A 47 -11.41 14.25 -2.43
C ILE A 47 -10.83 13.77 -1.10
N TYR A 48 -11.11 12.52 -0.77
CA TYR A 48 -10.53 11.78 0.34
C TYR A 48 -9.43 10.90 -0.23
N PHE A 49 -8.22 11.08 0.28
CA PHE A 49 -7.03 10.47 -0.27
C PHE A 49 -6.17 9.94 0.88
N LYS A 50 -5.77 8.68 0.78
CA LYS A 50 -4.92 8.01 1.77
C LYS A 50 -3.47 8.14 1.33
N ASN A 51 -2.62 8.77 2.13
CA ASN A 51 -1.20 8.91 1.81
C ASN A 51 -0.43 7.59 2.04
N GLU A 52 0.87 7.59 1.75
CA GLU A 52 1.73 6.41 1.97
C GLU A 52 1.80 5.93 3.43
N GLU A 53 1.54 6.82 4.40
CA GLU A 53 1.48 6.50 5.84
C GLU A 53 0.11 5.94 6.27
N ASP A 54 -0.75 5.58 5.33
CA ASP A 54 -2.11 5.09 5.57
C ASP A 54 -3.03 6.12 6.28
N LYS A 55 -2.63 7.40 6.28
CA LYS A 55 -3.39 8.50 6.87
C LYS A 55 -4.33 9.11 5.83
N GLN A 56 -5.61 9.19 6.18
CA GLN A 56 -6.61 9.87 5.35
C GLN A 56 -6.42 11.39 5.40
N CYS A 57 -6.26 11.98 4.23
CA CYS A 57 -6.17 13.40 3.98
C CYS A 57 -7.38 13.87 3.15
N LYS A 58 -7.73 15.15 3.28
CA LYS A 58 -8.90 15.76 2.62
C LYS A 58 -8.45 16.94 1.77
N TYR A 59 -8.80 16.90 0.49
CA TYR A 59 -8.41 17.93 -0.47
C TYR A 59 -9.66 18.53 -1.13
N PRO A 60 -9.91 19.84 -0.97
CA PRO A 60 -10.94 20.54 -1.73
C PRO A 60 -10.63 20.46 -3.23
N LEU A 61 -11.62 20.10 -4.05
CA LEU A 61 -11.47 19.92 -5.50
C LEU A 61 -10.90 21.16 -6.21
N MET A 62 -11.21 22.36 -5.71
CA MET A 62 -10.67 23.62 -6.22
C MET A 62 -9.14 23.75 -6.11
N LYS A 63 -8.53 23.07 -5.14
CA LYS A 63 -7.09 23.05 -4.90
C LYS A 63 -6.37 21.93 -5.65
N ILE A 64 -7.11 21.09 -6.37
CA ILE A 64 -6.58 19.94 -7.10
C ILE A 64 -6.49 20.33 -8.57
N GLU A 65 -5.32 20.15 -9.15
CA GLU A 65 -5.07 20.35 -10.58
C GLU A 65 -5.36 19.05 -11.33
N SER A 66 -4.82 17.93 -10.82
CA SER A 66 -5.08 16.60 -11.37
C SER A 66 -5.05 15.51 -10.31
N LEU A 67 -5.73 14.41 -10.62
CA LEU A 67 -5.65 13.11 -9.96
C LEU A 67 -5.46 12.07 -11.08
N SER A 68 -4.46 11.22 -10.97
CA SER A 68 -4.33 10.02 -11.79
C SER A 68 -4.50 8.80 -10.90
N THR A 69 -5.30 7.83 -11.34
CA THR A 69 -5.49 6.59 -10.59
C THR A 69 -4.95 5.40 -11.34
N ASP A 70 -3.93 4.75 -10.77
CA ASP A 70 -3.25 3.60 -11.36
C ASP A 70 -2.96 2.56 -10.27
N PRO A 71 -3.61 1.39 -10.31
CA PRO A 71 -4.65 0.99 -11.26
C PRO A 71 -5.95 1.77 -11.04
N SER A 72 -6.69 1.97 -12.13
CA SER A 72 -7.98 2.66 -12.14
C SER A 72 -9.04 1.90 -11.31
N PRO A 73 -9.60 2.49 -10.24
CA PRO A 73 -10.61 1.84 -9.42
C PRO A 73 -11.96 1.74 -10.11
N THR A 74 -12.64 0.65 -9.85
CA THR A 74 -14.09 0.51 -10.06
C THR A 74 -14.82 1.33 -9.01
N VAL A 75 -15.69 2.22 -9.45
CA VAL A 75 -16.42 3.16 -8.61
C VAL A 75 -17.90 3.19 -8.95
N ASN A 76 -18.69 3.63 -7.97
CA ASN A 76 -20.03 4.14 -8.22
C ASN A 76 -19.96 5.67 -8.18
N ALA A 77 -20.44 6.33 -9.23
CA ALA A 77 -20.47 7.78 -9.33
C ALA A 77 -21.92 8.27 -9.46
N LYS A 78 -22.25 9.36 -8.77
CA LYS A 78 -23.56 10.00 -8.86
C LYS A 78 -23.43 11.41 -9.43
N PRO A 79 -23.64 11.61 -10.73
CA PRO A 79 -23.86 12.93 -11.28
C PRO A 79 -25.12 13.56 -10.66
N ARG A 80 -25.18 14.89 -10.60
CA ARG A 80 -26.30 15.67 -10.05
C ARG A 80 -27.54 15.61 -10.95
N THR A 81 -27.33 15.63 -12.25
CA THR A 81 -28.39 15.74 -13.28
C THR A 81 -28.62 14.44 -14.04
N LYS A 82 -27.74 13.45 -13.92
CA LYS A 82 -27.82 12.16 -14.63
C LYS A 82 -28.07 11.02 -13.64
N LYS A 83 -28.47 9.87 -14.19
CA LYS A 83 -28.58 8.62 -13.44
C LYS A 83 -27.23 8.27 -12.80
N LYS A 84 -27.28 7.63 -11.65
CA LYS A 84 -26.11 7.00 -11.01
C LYS A 84 -25.42 6.06 -12.00
N MET A 85 -24.11 6.17 -12.07
CA MET A 85 -23.21 5.29 -12.82
C MET A 85 -22.67 4.26 -11.83
N GLU A 86 -22.74 2.98 -12.19
CA GLU A 86 -22.36 1.87 -11.32
C GLU A 86 -21.28 1.04 -12.00
N ASN A 87 -20.29 0.59 -11.23
CA ASN A 87 -19.18 -0.23 -11.70
C ASN A 87 -18.38 0.36 -12.88
N VAL A 88 -18.22 1.69 -12.90
CA VAL A 88 -17.39 2.38 -13.89
C VAL A 88 -15.96 2.52 -13.39
N LYS A 89 -14.98 2.61 -14.29
CA LYS A 89 -13.58 2.82 -13.90
C LYS A 89 -13.30 4.31 -13.78
N LEU A 90 -12.83 4.78 -12.63
CA LEU A 90 -12.29 6.13 -12.50
C LEU A 90 -10.86 6.11 -13.05
N LYS A 91 -10.55 6.95 -14.04
CA LYS A 91 -9.18 7.16 -14.54
C LYS A 91 -8.47 8.28 -13.78
N GLY A 92 -9.26 9.26 -13.32
CA GLY A 92 -8.73 10.40 -12.60
C GLY A 92 -9.60 11.64 -12.64
N TYR A 93 -8.97 12.76 -12.36
CA TYR A 93 -9.51 14.10 -12.48
C TYR A 93 -8.48 14.98 -13.18
N GLN A 94 -8.92 15.74 -14.16
CA GLN A 94 -8.11 16.79 -14.78
C GLN A 94 -8.97 18.05 -14.78
N LYS A 95 -8.59 19.05 -14.00
CA LYS A 95 -9.43 20.21 -13.73
C LYS A 95 -9.99 20.79 -15.04
N PRO A 96 -11.33 20.95 -15.16
CA PRO A 96 -12.37 20.81 -14.12
C PRO A 96 -13.14 19.47 -14.14
N LYS A 97 -12.67 18.42 -14.80
CA LYS A 97 -13.46 17.22 -15.13
C LYS A 97 -12.95 15.95 -14.44
N PHE A 98 -13.88 15.10 -14.00
CA PHE A 98 -13.60 13.69 -13.73
C PHE A 98 -13.62 12.89 -15.03
N ILE A 99 -12.71 11.93 -15.13
CA ILE A 99 -12.56 11.05 -16.28
C ILE A 99 -12.90 9.63 -15.83
N PHE A 100 -13.93 9.06 -16.42
CA PHE A 100 -14.37 7.69 -16.21
C PHE A 100 -14.18 6.87 -17.48
N GLU A 101 -14.16 5.55 -17.35
CA GLU A 101 -14.25 4.60 -18.44
C GLU A 101 -15.39 3.62 -18.15
N GLU A 102 -16.30 3.47 -19.11
CA GLU A 102 -17.42 2.53 -19.06
C GLU A 102 -17.49 1.81 -20.40
N ASN A 103 -17.44 0.47 -20.39
CA ASN A 103 -17.45 -0.36 -21.61
C ASN A 103 -16.38 0.06 -22.65
N GLY A 104 -15.19 0.45 -22.18
CA GLY A 104 -14.08 0.91 -23.03
C GLY A 104 -14.24 2.31 -23.62
N GLN A 105 -15.30 3.04 -23.25
CA GLN A 105 -15.50 4.43 -23.66
C GLN A 105 -15.16 5.39 -22.53
N THR A 106 -14.42 6.45 -22.87
CA THR A 106 -14.13 7.54 -21.94
C THR A 106 -15.34 8.43 -21.75
N ILE A 107 -15.73 8.65 -20.50
CA ILE A 107 -16.80 9.55 -20.09
C ILE A 107 -16.20 10.66 -19.24
N GLU A 108 -16.36 11.90 -19.69
CA GLU A 108 -15.94 13.07 -18.93
C GLU A 108 -17.13 13.77 -18.30
N ILE A 109 -17.04 14.09 -17.01
CA ILE A 109 -18.09 14.80 -16.28
C ILE A 109 -17.46 15.95 -15.50
N SER A 110 -18.07 17.14 -15.57
CA SER A 110 -17.58 18.27 -14.77
C SER A 110 -17.60 17.92 -13.28
N GLY A 111 -16.54 18.26 -12.55
CA GLY A 111 -16.44 18.05 -11.12
C GLY A 111 -17.52 18.77 -10.33
N SER A 112 -18.11 19.85 -10.86
CA SER A 112 -19.27 20.53 -10.28
C SER A 112 -20.58 19.73 -10.43
N GLU A 113 -20.66 18.89 -11.46
CA GLU A 113 -21.81 18.05 -11.78
C GLU A 113 -21.76 16.69 -11.09
N VAL A 114 -20.65 16.31 -10.47
CA VAL A 114 -20.56 15.08 -9.67
C VAL A 114 -20.93 15.39 -8.23
N SER A 115 -21.88 14.66 -7.66
CA SER A 115 -22.24 14.78 -6.24
C SER A 115 -21.36 13.91 -5.35
N PHE A 116 -21.03 12.71 -5.83
CA PHE A 116 -20.36 11.69 -5.05
C PHE A 116 -19.69 10.64 -5.96
N ILE A 117 -18.56 10.10 -5.51
CA ILE A 117 -17.86 8.94 -6.08
C ILE A 117 -17.40 8.07 -4.89
N GLU A 118 -17.72 6.78 -4.92
CA GLU A 118 -17.20 5.78 -3.98
C GLU A 118 -16.53 4.63 -4.70
N ILE A 119 -15.52 4.05 -4.07
CA ILE A 119 -14.96 2.77 -4.49
C ILE A 119 -16.05 1.70 -4.42
N GLY A 120 -16.27 1.01 -5.54
CA GLY A 120 -17.10 -0.18 -5.62
C GLY A 120 -16.35 -1.42 -5.18
N MET A 121 -16.91 -2.61 -5.44
CA MET A 121 -16.21 -3.87 -5.19
C MET A 121 -15.11 -4.07 -6.24
N ASP A 122 -13.87 -3.67 -5.92
CA ASP A 122 -12.70 -3.83 -6.80
C ASP A 122 -11.63 -4.72 -6.16
N PHE A 123 -11.85 -6.04 -6.21
CA PHE A 123 -10.91 -7.03 -5.69
C PHE A 123 -9.58 -7.03 -6.46
N GLY A 124 -9.58 -6.70 -7.75
CA GLY A 124 -8.38 -6.66 -8.57
C GLY A 124 -7.42 -5.56 -8.13
N ARG A 125 -7.94 -4.35 -7.90
CA ARG A 125 -7.15 -3.23 -7.38
C ARG A 125 -6.64 -3.49 -5.97
N ALA A 126 -7.45 -4.06 -5.09
CA ALA A 126 -7.02 -4.41 -3.74
C ALA A 126 -5.84 -5.38 -3.75
N MET A 127 -5.90 -6.44 -4.57
CA MET A 127 -4.80 -7.39 -4.72
C MET A 127 -3.53 -6.75 -5.29
N GLN A 128 -3.64 -5.89 -6.31
CA GLN A 128 -2.49 -5.21 -6.91
C GLN A 128 -1.81 -4.24 -5.94
N ILE A 129 -2.59 -3.48 -5.18
CA ILE A 129 -2.07 -2.58 -4.14
C ILE A 129 -1.34 -3.39 -3.05
N GLU A 130 -1.89 -4.53 -2.65
CA GLU A 130 -1.23 -5.41 -1.69
C GLU A 130 0.05 -6.03 -2.25
N GLU A 131 0.03 -6.55 -3.48
CA GLU A 131 1.22 -7.08 -4.16
C GLU A 131 2.35 -6.05 -4.24
N GLU A 132 2.03 -4.80 -4.50
CA GLU A 132 3.02 -3.73 -4.56
C GLU A 132 3.53 -3.27 -3.19
N LYS A 133 2.64 -3.17 -2.20
CA LYS A 133 3.08 -2.97 -0.81
C LYS A 133 4.04 -4.07 -0.39
N ASN A 134 3.77 -5.31 -0.80
CA ASN A 134 4.63 -6.46 -0.56
C ASN A 134 5.95 -6.41 -1.36
N LYS A 135 5.94 -5.81 -2.56
CA LYS A 135 7.15 -5.62 -3.39
C LYS A 135 8.05 -4.53 -2.81
N LYS A 136 7.49 -3.38 -2.42
CA LYS A 136 8.25 -2.26 -1.83
C LYS A 136 8.89 -2.64 -0.49
N SER A 137 8.24 -3.49 0.31
CA SER A 137 8.83 -4.03 1.55
C SER A 137 10.03 -4.97 1.35
N ASN A 138 10.22 -5.53 0.14
CA ASN A 138 11.35 -6.44 -0.12
C ASN A 138 12.68 -5.71 -0.39
N ASP A 139 12.62 -4.45 -0.82
CA ASP A 139 13.80 -3.66 -1.25
C ASP A 139 14.21 -2.58 -0.23
N GLU A 140 13.38 -2.27 0.77
CA GLU A 140 13.76 -1.34 1.84
C GLU A 140 14.67 -2.02 2.87
N GLU A 141 15.77 -1.35 3.22
CA GLU A 141 16.67 -1.79 4.29
C GLU A 141 15.99 -1.56 5.66
N ILE A 142 15.15 -2.52 6.06
CA ILE A 142 14.46 -2.45 7.35
C ILE A 142 15.50 -2.58 8.48
N ASP A 143 15.48 -1.61 9.39
CA ASP A 143 16.29 -1.59 10.61
C ASP A 143 15.36 -1.58 11.84
N ILE A 144 15.04 -2.77 12.31
CA ILE A 144 14.13 -2.99 13.44
C ILE A 144 14.55 -2.21 14.67
N GLU A 145 15.85 -2.11 14.96
CA GLU A 145 16.35 -1.45 16.18
C GLU A 145 15.97 0.03 16.22
N LYS A 146 15.95 0.70 15.06
CA LYS A 146 15.51 2.10 14.95
C LYS A 146 14.01 2.27 15.10
N MET A 147 13.23 1.22 14.87
CA MET A 147 11.76 1.24 14.95
C MET A 147 11.24 0.95 16.37
N ILE A 148 12.10 0.38 17.24
CA ILE A 148 11.76 0.09 18.63
C ILE A 148 11.55 1.39 19.42
N LYS A 149 10.40 1.48 20.11
CA LYS A 149 10.05 2.64 20.91
C LYS A 149 10.32 2.41 22.39
N LYS A 150 11.21 3.22 22.98
CA LYS A 150 11.46 3.20 24.44
C LYS A 150 10.23 3.66 25.22
N GLY A 151 10.05 3.11 26.42
CA GLY A 151 8.93 3.39 27.33
C GLY A 151 7.68 2.53 27.10
N VAL A 152 7.63 1.77 26.01
CA VAL A 152 6.54 0.86 25.67
C VAL A 152 7.09 -0.48 25.21
N VAL A 153 6.36 -1.57 25.46
CA VAL A 153 6.71 -2.89 24.92
C VAL A 153 6.50 -2.87 23.42
N SER A 154 7.54 -3.18 22.66
CA SER A 154 7.48 -3.26 21.21
C SER A 154 7.38 -4.72 20.77
N VAL A 155 6.54 -5.03 19.79
CA VAL A 155 6.41 -6.37 19.21
C VAL A 155 6.64 -6.25 17.71
N VAL A 156 7.58 -7.01 17.18
CA VAL A 156 7.83 -7.09 15.74
C VAL A 156 7.13 -8.33 15.22
N HIS A 157 6.24 -8.15 14.25
CA HIS A 157 5.52 -9.22 13.58
C HIS A 157 6.07 -9.40 12.17
N PHE A 158 6.80 -10.50 11.94
CA PHE A 158 7.21 -10.92 10.61
C PHE A 158 6.11 -11.74 9.93
N TYR A 159 5.66 -11.28 8.77
CA TYR A 159 4.57 -11.92 8.01
C TYR A 159 4.83 -11.90 6.51
N CYS A 160 4.09 -12.74 5.78
CA CYS A 160 4.04 -12.72 4.33
C CYS A 160 2.67 -13.25 3.87
N PRO A 161 1.75 -12.37 3.43
CA PRO A 161 0.41 -12.77 3.01
C PRO A 161 0.41 -13.80 1.88
N ALA A 162 1.39 -13.72 0.97
CA ALA A 162 1.53 -14.62 -0.17
C ALA A 162 1.89 -16.07 0.24
N LEU A 163 2.61 -16.24 1.35
CA LEU A 163 3.05 -17.56 1.83
C LEU A 163 2.07 -18.16 2.84
N ARG A 164 1.41 -17.33 3.64
CA ARG A 164 0.47 -17.76 4.67
C ARG A 164 -0.58 -16.68 4.94
N PRO A 165 -1.89 -17.00 4.84
CA PRO A 165 -2.95 -16.09 5.28
C PRO A 165 -2.86 -15.75 6.77
N LEU A 166 -3.28 -14.54 7.13
CA LEU A 166 -3.37 -14.11 8.54
C LEU A 166 -4.28 -15.05 9.34
N GLN A 167 -3.83 -15.43 10.53
CA GLN A 167 -4.55 -16.30 11.46
C GLN A 167 -4.92 -15.56 12.74
N GLN A 168 -5.63 -16.25 13.65
CA GLN A 168 -6.08 -15.66 14.92
C GLN A 168 -4.97 -14.97 15.75
N PRO A 169 -3.76 -15.54 15.91
CA PRO A 169 -2.68 -14.87 16.67
C PRO A 169 -2.26 -13.54 16.05
N ASP A 170 -2.29 -13.45 14.71
CA ASP A 170 -1.94 -12.26 13.94
C ASP A 170 -2.98 -11.15 14.15
N ASN A 171 -4.27 -11.50 14.09
CA ASN A 171 -5.36 -10.55 14.38
C ASN A 171 -5.34 -10.09 15.84
N TYR A 172 -4.95 -10.98 16.76
CA TYR A 172 -4.88 -10.66 18.18
C TYR A 172 -3.82 -9.61 18.49
N ILE A 173 -2.61 -9.75 17.93
CA ILE A 173 -1.53 -8.78 18.19
C ILE A 173 -1.84 -7.40 17.58
N VAL A 174 -2.50 -7.36 16.42
CA VAL A 174 -3.00 -6.11 15.80
C VAL A 174 -3.98 -5.40 16.72
N ARG A 175 -4.98 -6.12 17.24
CA ARG A 175 -5.95 -5.57 18.20
C ARG A 175 -5.28 -5.00 19.46
N LEU A 176 -4.27 -5.69 20.01
CA LEU A 176 -3.53 -5.19 21.17
C LEU A 176 -2.79 -3.88 20.88
N SER A 177 -2.33 -3.68 19.64
CA SER A 177 -1.73 -2.42 19.18
C SER A 177 -2.76 -1.29 19.09
N GLU A 178 -3.94 -1.56 18.52
CA GLU A 178 -5.04 -0.58 18.41
C GLU A 178 -5.54 -0.12 19.79
N GLU A 179 -5.58 -1.03 20.76
CA GLU A 179 -5.87 -0.75 22.17
C GLU A 179 -4.72 -0.02 22.90
N LYS A 180 -3.64 0.36 22.19
CA LYS A 180 -2.44 1.04 22.69
C LYS A 180 -1.73 0.30 23.83
N LYS A 181 -1.87 -1.03 23.88
CA LYS A 181 -1.25 -1.87 24.92
C LYS A 181 0.20 -2.25 24.60
N ILE A 182 0.58 -2.15 23.33
CA ILE A 182 1.91 -2.42 22.77
C ILE A 182 2.19 -1.46 21.61
N HIS A 183 3.45 -1.37 21.21
CA HIS A 183 3.87 -0.78 19.93
C HIS A 183 4.13 -1.91 18.93
N LEU A 184 3.27 -2.08 17.94
CA LEU A 184 3.42 -3.13 16.93
C LEU A 184 4.19 -2.62 15.71
N ILE A 185 5.19 -3.39 15.28
CA ILE A 185 5.96 -3.16 14.07
C ILE A 185 5.70 -4.34 13.15
N GLN A 186 5.03 -4.11 12.03
CA GLN A 186 4.73 -5.17 11.07
C GLN A 186 5.76 -5.15 9.96
N VAL A 187 6.47 -6.26 9.80
CA VAL A 187 7.53 -6.45 8.81
C VAL A 187 7.08 -7.51 7.83
N ASN A 188 6.77 -7.08 6.61
CA ASN A 188 6.50 -8.03 5.55
C ASN A 188 7.82 -8.55 4.97
N ILE A 189 8.04 -9.86 5.02
CA ILE A 189 9.26 -10.46 4.47
C ILE A 189 9.16 -10.70 2.96
N GLY A 190 7.94 -10.68 2.39
CA GLY A 190 7.59 -10.91 0.98
C GLY A 190 7.96 -12.27 0.39
N SER A 191 9.16 -12.78 0.61
CA SER A 191 9.61 -14.13 0.28
C SER A 191 10.72 -14.59 1.25
N TRP A 192 11.05 -15.88 1.23
CA TRP A 192 12.18 -16.43 2.03
C TRP A 192 13.55 -15.92 1.57
N ASP A 193 13.64 -15.44 0.33
CA ASP A 193 14.88 -14.97 -0.28
C ASP A 193 15.12 -13.46 -0.14
N SER A 194 14.19 -12.73 0.50
CA SER A 194 14.30 -11.30 0.67
C SER A 194 15.49 -10.88 1.53
N ALA A 195 15.95 -9.64 1.35
CA ALA A 195 17.03 -9.07 2.16
C ALA A 195 16.67 -9.08 3.65
N VAL A 196 15.42 -8.79 3.97
CA VAL A 196 14.88 -8.79 5.34
C VAL A 196 14.88 -10.20 5.94
N ALA A 197 14.38 -11.21 5.21
CA ALA A 197 14.39 -12.59 5.67
C ALA A 197 15.80 -13.11 5.93
N LYS A 198 16.75 -12.78 5.03
CA LYS A 198 18.17 -13.14 5.18
C LYS A 198 18.83 -12.42 6.34
N LYS A 199 18.65 -11.10 6.45
CA LYS A 199 19.24 -10.24 7.50
C LYS A 199 18.81 -10.69 8.90
N TYR A 200 17.53 -11.00 9.07
CA TYR A 200 16.95 -11.38 10.36
C TYR A 200 16.81 -12.90 10.56
N GLY A 201 17.33 -13.71 9.63
CA GLY A 201 17.32 -15.17 9.74
C GLY A 201 15.93 -15.79 9.80
N ILE A 202 14.94 -15.19 9.15
CA ILE A 202 13.54 -15.62 9.18
C ILE A 202 13.37 -16.84 8.28
N LYS A 203 13.08 -18.00 8.90
CA LYS A 203 12.92 -19.31 8.20
C LYS A 203 11.50 -19.88 8.26
N SER A 204 10.65 -19.28 9.07
CA SER A 204 9.25 -19.67 9.26
C SER A 204 8.44 -18.44 9.61
N ILE A 205 7.13 -18.46 9.34
CA ILE A 205 6.19 -17.39 9.66
C ILE A 205 4.89 -17.98 10.20
N PRO A 206 4.17 -17.25 11.08
CA PRO A 206 4.51 -15.96 11.64
C PRO A 206 5.59 -16.09 12.71
N GLN A 207 6.31 -14.99 12.92
CA GLN A 207 7.18 -14.84 14.08
C GLN A 207 6.90 -13.51 14.77
N PHE A 208 6.76 -13.55 16.10
CA PHE A 208 6.65 -12.36 16.93
C PHE A 208 7.91 -12.23 17.78
N TRP A 209 8.63 -11.13 17.62
CA TRP A 209 9.79 -10.80 18.45
C TRP A 209 9.39 -9.73 19.46
N PHE A 210 9.62 -9.99 20.73
CA PHE A 210 9.20 -9.13 21.83
C PHE A 210 10.38 -8.33 22.37
N TYR A 211 10.17 -7.03 22.53
CA TYR A 211 11.14 -6.10 23.07
C TYR A 211 10.58 -5.42 24.33
N ASP A 212 11.42 -5.33 25.37
CA ASP A 212 11.05 -4.68 26.62
C ASP A 212 10.93 -3.15 26.48
N LYS A 213 10.52 -2.47 27.55
CA LYS A 213 10.36 -1.00 27.55
C LYS A 213 11.69 -0.25 27.41
N LYS A 214 12.82 -0.90 27.63
CA LYS A 214 14.17 -0.32 27.46
C LYS A 214 14.64 -0.47 26.01
N GLY A 215 13.96 -1.31 25.23
CA GLY A 215 14.25 -1.62 23.85
C GLY A 215 15.12 -2.86 23.67
N ASN A 216 15.30 -3.68 24.71
CA ASN A 216 16.06 -4.91 24.60
C ASN A 216 15.18 -6.01 24.03
N HIS A 217 15.74 -6.81 23.12
CA HIS A 217 15.11 -8.04 22.68
C HIS A 217 14.97 -9.02 23.87
N PHE A 218 13.77 -9.57 24.05
CA PHE A 218 13.46 -10.47 25.15
C PHE A 218 13.29 -11.92 24.69
N THR A 219 12.38 -12.16 23.74
CA THR A 219 12.10 -13.52 23.24
C THR A 219 11.36 -13.49 21.91
N ASN A 220 11.26 -14.67 21.29
CA ASN A 220 10.54 -14.90 20.03
C ASN A 220 9.46 -15.95 20.22
N LEU A 221 8.28 -15.71 19.66
CA LEU A 221 7.29 -16.74 19.41
C LEU A 221 7.33 -17.09 17.92
N VAL A 222 7.52 -18.37 17.61
CA VAL A 222 7.76 -18.87 16.24
C VAL A 222 6.78 -20.00 15.94
N GLU A 223 6.23 -20.01 14.73
CA GLU A 223 5.34 -21.06 14.20
C GLU A 223 4.01 -21.24 14.94
N ARG A 224 3.97 -22.09 15.95
CA ARG A 224 2.75 -22.51 16.65
C ARG A 224 2.73 -21.91 18.04
N PHE A 225 1.93 -20.87 18.18
CA PHE A 225 1.60 -20.23 19.43
C PHE A 225 0.17 -19.70 19.35
N THR A 226 -0.40 -19.42 20.51
CA THR A 226 -1.79 -19.00 20.71
C THR A 226 -1.85 -17.60 21.30
N GLY A 227 -3.06 -17.04 21.42
CA GLY A 227 -3.28 -15.79 22.15
C GLY A 227 -2.80 -15.85 23.61
N ALA A 228 -2.91 -17.01 24.25
CA ALA A 228 -2.46 -17.19 25.63
C ALA A 228 -0.94 -17.08 25.76
N ASP A 229 -0.19 -17.65 24.82
CA ASP A 229 1.28 -17.57 24.79
C ASP A 229 1.75 -16.12 24.61
N ILE A 230 1.04 -15.36 23.77
CA ILE A 230 1.28 -13.92 23.57
C ILE A 230 1.03 -13.16 24.88
N ASP A 231 -0.08 -13.42 25.56
CA ASP A 231 -0.43 -12.76 26.81
C ASP A 231 0.57 -13.05 27.93
N GLU A 232 0.99 -14.31 28.06
CA GLU A 232 2.01 -14.72 29.02
C GLU A 232 3.35 -14.02 28.74
N THR A 233 3.77 -14.01 27.48
CA THR A 233 5.00 -13.34 27.07
C THR A 233 4.93 -11.84 27.38
N LEU A 234 3.82 -11.17 27.04
CA LEU A 234 3.62 -9.75 27.33
C LEU A 234 3.59 -9.45 28.84
N LYS A 235 3.02 -10.33 29.66
CA LYS A 235 3.04 -10.18 31.12
C LYS A 235 4.47 -10.18 31.67
N ILE A 236 5.34 -11.03 31.13
CA ILE A 236 6.75 -11.12 31.55
C ILE A 236 7.53 -9.91 31.04
N VAL A 237 7.42 -9.59 29.74
CA VAL A 237 8.16 -8.49 29.09
C VAL A 237 7.84 -7.14 29.74
N ARG A 238 6.57 -6.91 30.14
CA ARG A 238 6.17 -5.65 30.79
C ARG A 238 6.81 -5.40 32.15
N ARG A 239 7.32 -6.44 32.80
CA ARG A 239 7.97 -6.39 34.13
C ARG A 239 9.49 -6.12 34.04
N LYS A 240 10.08 -6.18 32.85
CA LYS A 240 11.50 -5.91 32.60
C LYS A 240 11.74 -4.44 32.28
#